data_AF-A0A967SZI9-F1
#
_entry.id   AF-A0A967SZI9-F1
#
_cell.length_a   1.000
_cell.length_b   1.000
_cell.length_c   1.000
_cell.angle_alpha   90.00
_cell.angle_beta   90.00
_cell.angle_gamma   90.00
#
_symmetry.space_group_name_H-M   'P 1'
#
loop_
_entity.id
_entity.type
_entity.pdbx_description
1 polymer ?
#
loop_
_entity_poly.entity_id
_entity_poly.type
_entity_poly.pdbx_seq_one_letter_code
_entity_poly.pdbx_strand_id
1 'polypeptide(L)'
;MSVPMQQIRDAVEKAREVSPQRNFRQSFEIQVNFRELDMRRPENRVDMKVRLPNGAGDRKVLVFASGDLALRSRRGGADEVIEPDELSTMAGDKKLAKSTLKPYDVFVAEASLMPTVGRVAG
;
A
#
# COMPACT_ATOMS: atom_id res chain seq x y z
N MET A 1 4.21 -1.37 -27.23
CA MET A 1 5.45 -0.55 -27.33
C MET A 1 5.70 0.11 -26.00
N SER A 2 6.89 -0.05 -25.44
CA SER A 2 7.33 0.65 -24.22
C SER A 2 7.77 2.07 -24.59
N VAL A 3 7.54 3.04 -23.70
CA VAL A 3 8.04 4.41 -23.86
C VAL A 3 9.58 4.38 -23.75
N PRO A 4 10.33 5.05 -24.66
CA PRO A 4 11.77 5.15 -24.57
C PRO A 4 12.25 5.78 -23.25
N MET A 5 13.32 5.23 -22.67
CA MET A 5 13.85 5.70 -21.37
C MET A 5 14.27 7.17 -21.38
N GLN A 6 14.78 7.66 -22.51
CA GLN A 6 15.18 9.06 -22.65
C GLN A 6 13.98 10.01 -22.49
N GLN A 7 12.85 9.69 -23.13
CA GLN A 7 11.64 10.51 -23.03
C GLN A 7 11.10 10.56 -21.59
N ILE A 8 11.23 9.46 -20.84
CA ILE A 8 10.83 9.41 -19.43
C ILE A 8 11.74 10.33 -18.60
N ARG A 9 13.06 10.30 -18.82
CA ARG A 9 14.00 11.18 -18.10
C ARG A 9 13.70 12.65 -18.36
N ASP A 10 13.57 13.04 -19.62
CA ASP A 10 13.31 14.43 -20.01
C ASP A 10 11.98 14.94 -19.41
N ALA A 11 10.95 14.08 -19.38
CA ALA A 11 9.66 14.42 -18.76
C ALA A 11 9.75 14.59 -17.23
N VAL A 12 10.53 13.75 -16.54
CA VAL A 12 10.73 13.83 -15.09
C VAL A 12 11.53 15.09 -14.72
N GLU A 13 12.58 15.43 -15.49
CA GLU A 13 13.35 16.66 -15.30
C GLU A 13 12.47 17.90 -15.46
N LYS A 14 11.71 17.96 -16.56
CA LYS A 14 10.77 19.07 -16.80
C LYS A 14 9.71 19.18 -15.70
N ALA A 15 9.16 18.06 -15.23
CA ALA A 15 8.19 18.06 -14.13
C ALA A 15 8.80 18.64 -12.84
N ARG A 16 10.09 18.39 -12.58
CA ARG A 16 10.80 18.92 -11.42
C ARG A 16 11.08 20.42 -11.54
N GLU A 17 11.42 20.90 -12.72
CA GLU A 17 11.73 22.32 -12.98
C GLU A 17 10.48 23.22 -12.92
N VAL A 18 9.36 22.75 -13.46
CA VAL A 18 8.10 23.51 -13.49
C VAL A 18 7.41 23.49 -12.13
N SER A 19 7.70 22.51 -11.27
CA SER A 19 7.08 22.41 -9.95
C SER A 19 7.56 23.54 -9.03
N PRO A 20 6.64 24.35 -8.46
CA PRO A 20 7.00 25.36 -7.50
C PRO A 20 7.56 24.73 -6.21
N GLN A 21 8.46 25.44 -5.54
CA GLN A 21 8.98 25.00 -4.25
C GLN A 21 7.86 24.92 -3.19
N ARG A 22 7.98 23.92 -2.33
CA ARG A 22 7.06 23.64 -1.22
C ARG A 22 7.87 23.25 0.01
N ASN A 23 7.33 23.53 1.19
CA ASN A 23 8.00 23.27 2.48
C ASN A 23 7.87 21.80 2.95
N PHE A 24 7.72 20.87 2.01
CA PHE A 24 7.63 19.44 2.29
C PHE A 24 8.21 18.65 1.12
N ARG A 25 8.63 17.41 1.40
CA ARG A 25 9.15 16.50 0.37
C ARG A 25 8.02 16.07 -0.56
N GLN A 26 8.14 16.41 -1.84
CA GLN A 26 7.13 16.08 -2.86
C GLN A 26 7.32 14.64 -3.36
N SER A 27 6.22 14.05 -3.83
CA SER A 27 6.16 12.74 -4.46
C SER A 27 5.91 12.88 -5.96
N PHE A 28 6.37 11.92 -6.76
CA PHE A 28 6.05 11.84 -8.18
C PHE A 28 4.85 10.92 -8.41
N GLU A 29 3.96 11.33 -9.30
CA GLU A 29 2.83 10.52 -9.75
C GLU A 29 2.99 10.15 -11.22
N ILE A 30 2.50 8.96 -11.58
CA ILE A 30 2.46 8.48 -12.95
C ILE A 30 0.99 8.28 -13.33
N GLN A 31 0.57 8.93 -14.40
CA GLN A 31 -0.78 8.81 -14.95
C GLN A 31 -0.70 8.16 -16.33
N VAL A 32 -1.44 7.07 -16.52
CA VAL A 32 -1.45 6.31 -17.76
C VAL A 32 -2.87 6.21 -18.27
N ASN A 33 -3.11 6.73 -19.47
CA ASN A 33 -4.38 6.61 -20.16
C ASN A 33 -4.33 5.41 -21.11
N PHE A 34 -5.16 4.41 -20.86
CA PHE A 34 -5.29 3.24 -21.73
C PHE A 34 -6.28 3.52 -22.86
N ARG A 35 -5.92 3.16 -24.09
CA ARG A 35 -6.84 3.09 -25.23
C ARG A 35 -7.20 1.62 -25.45
N GLU A 36 -8.43 1.36 -25.86
CA GLU A 36 -8.91 0.01 -26.22
C GLU A 36 -8.98 -1.00 -25.06
N LEU A 37 -8.96 -0.52 -23.80
CA LEU A 37 -9.18 -1.36 -22.63
C LEU A 37 -10.66 -1.36 -22.23
N ASP A 38 -11.35 -2.46 -22.51
CA ASP A 38 -12.74 -2.63 -22.05
C ASP A 38 -12.79 -3.03 -20.57
N MET A 39 -13.04 -2.05 -19.70
CA MET A 39 -13.14 -2.23 -18.25
C MET A 39 -14.39 -3.00 -17.79
N ARG A 40 -15.34 -3.31 -18.70
CA ARG A 40 -16.53 -4.11 -18.39
C ARG A 40 -16.18 -5.58 -18.18
N ARG A 41 -15.13 -6.07 -18.84
CA ARG A 41 -14.62 -7.43 -18.67
C ARG A 41 -13.71 -7.47 -17.44
N PRO A 42 -14.02 -8.26 -16.39
CA PRO A 42 -13.20 -8.32 -15.18
C PRO A 42 -11.74 -8.72 -15.47
N GLU A 43 -11.52 -9.58 -16.48
CA GLU A 43 -10.18 -10.01 -16.93
C GLU A 43 -9.28 -8.86 -17.40
N ASN A 44 -9.87 -7.76 -17.88
CA ASN A 44 -9.14 -6.60 -18.38
C ASN A 44 -8.76 -5.62 -17.28
N ARG A 45 -9.23 -5.82 -16.04
CA ARG A 45 -8.90 -4.93 -14.92
C ARG A 45 -7.42 -5.06 -14.59
N VAL A 46 -6.74 -3.93 -14.54
CA VAL A 46 -5.33 -3.87 -14.18
C VAL A 46 -5.19 -3.87 -12.66
N ASP A 47 -4.90 -5.04 -12.08
CA ASP A 47 -4.49 -5.18 -10.69
C ASP A 47 -3.11 -5.84 -10.65
N MET A 48 -2.08 -5.02 -10.42
CA MET A 48 -0.70 -5.48 -10.40
C MET A 48 0.09 -4.84 -9.26
N LYS A 49 0.96 -5.64 -8.65
CA LYS A 49 1.91 -5.19 -7.63
C LYS A 49 3.29 -5.09 -8.24
N VAL A 50 3.85 -3.88 -8.30
CA VAL A 50 5.18 -3.62 -8.83
C VAL A 50 6.11 -3.22 -7.69
N ARG A 51 7.24 -3.91 -7.57
CA ARG A 51 8.31 -3.50 -6.65
C ARG A 51 9.11 -2.38 -7.29
N LEU A 52 9.19 -1.24 -6.61
CA LEU A 52 9.98 -0.11 -7.07
C LEU A 52 11.47 -0.38 -6.82
N PRO A 53 12.34 -0.19 -7.83
CA PRO A 53 13.76 -0.54 -7.72
C PRO A 53 14.51 0.30 -6.68
N ASN A 54 14.09 1.55 -6.48
CA ASN A 54 14.71 2.49 -5.54
C ASN A 54 13.80 2.82 -4.34
N GLY A 55 12.73 2.05 -4.14
CA GLY A 55 11.69 2.35 -3.13
C GLY A 55 10.86 3.60 -3.46
N ALA A 56 9.84 3.87 -2.64
CA ALA A 56 9.10 5.13 -2.67
C ALA A 56 8.66 5.51 -1.27
N GLY A 57 9.16 6.65 -0.78
CA GLY A 57 8.79 7.23 0.51
C GLY A 57 8.88 6.25 1.66
N ASP A 58 8.27 6.65 2.78
CA ASP A 58 8.00 5.75 3.90
C ASP A 58 6.60 5.17 3.67
N ARG A 59 6.49 3.82 3.68
CA ARG A 59 5.20 3.13 3.68
C ARG A 59 5.06 2.36 4.97
N LYS A 60 3.93 2.57 5.64
CA LYS A 60 3.66 1.93 6.91
C LYS A 60 3.02 0.56 6.69
N VAL A 61 3.63 -0.47 7.25
CA VAL A 61 3.21 -1.86 7.15
C VAL A 61 2.66 -2.33 8.48
N LEU A 62 1.40 -2.79 8.47
CA LEU A 62 0.76 -3.41 9.61
C LEU A 62 0.60 -4.91 9.38
N VAL A 63 0.98 -5.71 10.37
CA VAL A 63 0.91 -7.17 10.29
C VAL A 63 -0.08 -7.72 11.31
N PHE A 64 -1.03 -8.53 10.86
CA PHE A 64 -1.90 -9.34 11.71
C PHE A 64 -1.27 -10.72 11.88
N ALA A 65 -0.68 -11.00 13.03
CA ALA A 65 0.02 -12.25 13.27
C ALA A 65 -0.03 -12.65 14.74
N SER A 66 0.16 -13.93 15.01
CA SER A 66 0.22 -14.47 16.38
C SER A 66 1.56 -15.18 16.65
N GLY A 67 1.90 -15.34 17.93
CA GLY A 67 3.04 -16.16 18.38
C GLY A 67 4.39 -15.80 17.73
N ASP A 68 5.08 -16.81 17.18
CA ASP A 68 6.39 -16.66 16.55
C ASP A 68 6.36 -15.73 15.32
N LEU A 69 5.27 -15.74 14.55
CA LEU A 69 5.14 -14.86 13.39
C LEU A 69 5.04 -13.39 13.81
N ALA A 70 4.36 -13.10 14.92
CA ALA A 70 4.30 -11.74 15.48
C ALA A 70 5.68 -11.24 15.91
N LEU A 71 6.47 -12.10 16.58
CA LEU A 71 7.84 -11.78 16.99
C LEU A 71 8.75 -11.54 15.78
N ARG A 72 8.67 -12.40 14.75
CA ARG A 72 9.44 -12.23 13.52
C ARG A 72 9.05 -10.97 12.77
N SER A 73 7.77 -10.62 12.75
CA SER A 73 7.26 -9.42 12.07
C SER A 73 7.77 -8.14 12.71
N ARG A 74 7.74 -8.06 14.05
CA ARG A 74 8.33 -6.93 14.80
C ARG A 74 9.82 -6.80 14.54
N ARG A 75 10.56 -7.92 14.51
CA ARG A 75 12.00 -7.92 14.18
C ARG A 75 12.29 -7.61 12.71
N GLY A 76 11.37 -7.95 11.82
CA GLY A 76 11.47 -7.76 10.38
C GLY A 76 11.19 -6.33 9.90
N GLY A 77 10.90 -5.40 10.82
CA GLY A 77 10.64 -4.00 10.49
C GLY A 77 9.18 -3.69 10.14
N ALA A 78 8.22 -4.48 10.62
CA ALA A 78 6.82 -4.05 10.62
C ALA A 78 6.63 -2.84 11.55
N ASP A 79 5.87 -1.84 11.11
CA ASP A 79 5.58 -0.66 11.93
C ASP A 79 4.68 -1.01 13.11
N GLU A 80 3.76 -1.95 12.92
CA GLU A 80 2.81 -2.39 13.95
C GLU A 80 2.43 -3.85 13.74
N VAL A 81 2.17 -4.56 14.85
CA VAL A 81 1.71 -5.95 14.81
C VAL A 81 0.50 -6.12 15.72
N ILE A 82 -0.65 -6.41 15.11
CA ILE A 82 -1.91 -6.65 15.79
C ILE A 82 -2.09 -8.15 16.02
N GLU A 83 -2.31 -8.52 17.27
CA GLU A 83 -2.57 -9.89 17.69
C GLU A 83 -4.07 -10.24 17.65
N PRO A 84 -4.44 -11.53 17.67
CA PRO A 84 -5.85 -11.96 17.52
C PRO A 84 -6.80 -11.36 18.55
N ASP A 85 -6.35 -11.18 19.80
CA ASP A 85 -7.17 -10.61 20.88
C ASP A 85 -7.51 -9.14 20.64
N GLU A 86 -6.54 -8.35 20.19
CA GLU A 86 -6.74 -6.96 19.79
C GLU A 86 -7.67 -6.87 18.57
N LEU A 87 -7.43 -7.73 17.57
CA LEU A 87 -8.28 -7.82 16.38
C LEU A 87 -9.73 -8.16 16.73
N SER A 88 -9.95 -9.05 17.70
CA SER A 88 -11.29 -9.41 18.17
C SER A 88 -12.01 -8.24 18.84
N THR A 89 -11.27 -7.40 19.56
CA THR A 89 -11.80 -6.18 20.20
C THR A 89 -12.24 -5.16 19.14
N MET A 90 -11.42 -4.97 18.10
CA MET A 90 -11.75 -4.12 16.95
C MET A 90 -12.94 -4.63 16.12
N ALA A 91 -13.28 -5.91 16.20
CA ALA A 91 -14.47 -6.45 15.55
C ALA A 91 -15.78 -5.92 16.14
N GLY A 92 -15.78 -5.53 17.42
CA GLY A 92 -16.93 -4.91 18.08
C GLY A 92 -17.06 -3.42 17.82
N ASP A 93 -15.97 -2.72 17.50
CA ASP A 93 -15.95 -1.27 17.31
C ASP A 93 -15.33 -0.88 15.95
N LYS A 94 -16.22 -0.66 14.97
CA LYS A 94 -15.85 -0.22 13.61
C LYS A 94 -15.15 1.15 13.60
N LYS A 95 -15.43 2.03 14.57
CA LYS A 95 -14.81 3.35 14.63
C LYS A 95 -13.36 3.23 15.08
N LEU A 96 -13.13 2.43 16.11
CA LEU A 96 -11.79 2.09 16.59
C LEU A 96 -10.97 1.41 15.50
N ALA A 97 -11.52 0.40 14.83
CA ALA A 97 -10.85 -0.29 13.72
C ALA A 97 -10.41 0.69 12.63
N LYS A 98 -11.31 1.59 12.19
CA LYS A 98 -10.98 2.60 11.17
C LYS A 98 -9.89 3.57 11.63
N SER A 99 -9.93 4.04 12.88
CA SER A 99 -8.88 4.94 13.38
C SER A 99 -7.52 4.27 13.48
N THR A 100 -7.49 2.99 13.88
CA THR A 100 -6.26 2.21 14.03
C THR A 100 -5.65 1.84 12.69
N LEU A 101 -6.47 1.47 11.69
CA LEU A 101 -5.99 1.00 10.39
C LEU A 101 -5.62 2.14 9.42
N LYS A 102 -6.28 3.30 9.52
CA LYS A 102 -6.09 4.44 8.60
C LYS A 102 -4.64 4.91 8.40
N PRO A 103 -3.75 4.90 9.41
CA PRO A 103 -2.37 5.35 9.23
C PRO A 103 -1.49 4.42 8.39
N TYR A 104 -1.93 3.20 8.10
CA TYR A 104 -1.11 2.17 7.46
C TYR A 104 -1.47 2.00 5.97
N ASP A 105 -0.46 1.74 5.14
CA ASP A 105 -0.61 1.64 3.68
C ASP A 105 -0.79 0.19 3.22
N VAL A 106 -0.17 -0.75 3.92
CA VAL A 106 -0.14 -2.17 3.54
C VAL A 106 -0.47 -3.02 4.74
N PHE A 107 -1.38 -3.97 4.54
CA PHE A 107 -1.75 -4.98 5.51
C PHE A 107 -1.22 -6.34 5.09
N VAL A 108 -0.58 -7.05 6.02
CA VAL A 108 -0.17 -8.44 5.87
C VAL A 108 -0.84 -9.24 6.97
N ALA A 109 -1.39 -10.42 6.66
CA ALA A 109 -2.08 -11.23 7.66
C ALA A 109 -1.65 -12.68 7.57
N GLU A 110 -1.61 -13.34 8.73
CA GLU A 110 -1.54 -14.79 8.83
C GLU A 110 -2.81 -15.41 8.24
N ALA A 111 -2.66 -16.53 7.51
CA ALA A 111 -3.77 -17.18 6.81
C ALA A 111 -4.94 -17.56 7.74
N SER A 112 -4.63 -17.96 8.98
CA SER A 112 -5.60 -18.31 10.02
C SER A 112 -6.50 -17.14 10.43
N LEU A 113 -6.00 -15.91 10.35
CA LEU A 113 -6.70 -14.69 10.77
C LEU A 113 -7.50 -14.03 9.64
N MET A 114 -7.30 -14.44 8.39
CA MET A 114 -7.93 -13.83 7.21
C MET A 114 -9.46 -13.65 7.30
N PRO A 115 -10.25 -14.62 7.82
CA PRO A 115 -11.70 -14.42 7.95
C PRO A 115 -12.07 -13.28 8.90
N THR A 116 -11.33 -13.13 9.99
CA THR A 116 -11.55 -12.07 10.98
C THR A 116 -11.01 -10.75 10.46
N VAL A 117 -9.81 -10.74 9.86
CA VAL A 117 -9.24 -9.56 9.21
C VAL A 117 -10.18 -9.02 8.14
N GLY A 118 -10.72 -9.87 7.26
CA GLY A 118 -11.68 -9.44 6.25
C GLY A 118 -12.97 -8.84 6.82
N ARG A 119 -13.40 -9.27 8.02
CA ARG A 119 -14.57 -8.70 8.71
C ARG A 119 -14.27 -7.33 9.34
N VAL A 120 -13.06 -7.15 9.87
CA VAL A 120 -12.67 -5.94 10.63
C VAL A 120 -12.08 -4.85 9.74
N ALA A 121 -11.24 -5.24 8.78
CA ALA A 121 -10.48 -4.35 7.89
C ALA A 121 -11.10 -4.23 6.49
N GLY A 122 -12.16 -4.98 6.18
CA GLY A 122 -12.89 -4.92 4.90
C GLY A 122 -13.85 -3.74 4.77
#